data_AF-A0A8H7BF35-F1
#
_entry.id   AF-A0A8H7BF35-F1
#
_cell.length_a   1.000
_cell.length_b   1.000
_cell.length_c   1.000
_cell.angle_alpha   90.00
_cell.angle_beta   90.00
_cell.angle_gamma   90.00
#
_symmetry.space_group_name_H-M   'P 1'
#
loop_
_entity.id
_entity.type
_entity.pdbx_description
1 polymer ?
#
loop_
_entity_poly.entity_id
_entity_poly.type
_entity_poly.pdbx_seq_one_letter_code
_entity_poly.pdbx_strand_id
1 'polypeptide(L)'
;MLGYHLLPTNEGSFEVDIEDGLTSSNFDLHSNLDENDHRAGLKDKEEILKIMKKQNVSFDEARLIRQQRLLKKNNVDPTTGLPMDPKFVSFGSWSEVDLDVSITDISFRMSIQQALQANFGLVGASIAVDVLDWDEANHIGIIKVPQSELVTVWSALSMHQFLIAGQPCAFDILDSSAHLISLADHSRTGR
;
A
#
# COMPACT_ATOMS: atom_id res chain seq x y z
N MET A 1 -8.70 9.72 41.50
CA MET A 1 -8.26 10.39 40.26
C MET A 1 -6.80 10.00 40.06
N LEU A 2 -6.55 8.91 39.32
CA LEU A 2 -5.21 8.33 39.17
C LEU A 2 -4.45 9.12 38.11
N GLY A 3 -3.55 10.00 38.55
CA GLY A 3 -2.63 10.72 37.67
C GLY A 3 -1.64 9.74 37.07
N TYR A 4 -1.55 9.72 35.75
CA TYR A 4 -0.46 9.09 35.02
C TYR A 4 0.83 9.85 35.34
N HIS A 5 1.66 9.28 36.20
CA HIS A 5 3.01 9.76 36.41
C HIS A 5 3.85 9.25 35.24
N LEU A 6 4.25 10.15 34.34
CA LEU A 6 5.25 9.85 33.31
C LEU A 6 6.52 9.41 34.03
N LEU A 7 7.02 8.21 33.69
CA LEU A 7 8.33 7.74 34.17
C LEU A 7 9.41 8.73 33.69
N PRO A 8 10.43 9.02 34.51
CA PRO A 8 11.55 9.84 34.08
C PRO A 8 12.27 9.07 32.96
N THR A 9 12.06 9.48 31.72
CA THR A 9 12.92 9.06 30.63
C THR A 9 14.30 9.62 30.97
N ASN A 10 15.31 8.75 30.95
CA ASN A 10 16.70 9.15 31.09
C ASN A 10 17.10 9.84 29.77
N GLU A 11 16.57 11.04 29.55
CA GLU A 11 16.76 11.88 28.36
C GLU A 11 18.12 12.55 28.52
N GLY A 12 19.10 12.16 27.71
CA GLY A 12 20.34 12.94 27.60
C GLY A 12 20.02 14.40 27.24
N SER A 13 20.79 15.35 27.78
CA SER A 13 20.52 16.78 27.59
C SER A 13 20.77 17.23 26.15
N PHE A 14 20.20 18.38 25.77
CA PHE A 14 20.42 18.98 24.45
C PHE A 14 21.91 19.21 24.15
N GLU A 15 22.73 19.48 25.17
CA GLU A 15 24.19 19.55 25.05
C GLU A 15 24.78 18.25 24.48
N VAL A 16 24.39 17.10 25.04
CA VAL A 16 24.91 15.79 24.62
C VAL A 16 24.47 15.47 23.20
N ASP A 17 23.21 15.78 22.86
CA ASP A 17 22.69 15.55 21.51
C ASP A 17 23.42 16.40 20.46
N ILE A 18 23.83 17.62 20.81
CA ILE A 18 24.66 18.48 19.96
C ILE A 18 26.07 17.89 19.80
N GLU A 19 26.71 17.45 20.89
CA GLU A 19 28.03 16.81 20.86
C GLU A 19 28.04 15.53 20.02
N ASP A 20 26.96 14.76 20.08
CA ASP A 20 26.74 13.54 19.28
C ASP A 20 26.41 13.84 17.80
N GLY A 21 26.31 15.11 17.42
CA GLY A 21 26.05 15.55 16.05
C GLY A 21 24.60 15.40 15.61
N LEU A 22 23.65 15.38 16.55
CA LEU A 22 22.21 15.24 16.29
C LEU A 22 21.51 16.58 16.00
N THR A 23 22.23 17.50 15.36
CA THR A 23 21.77 18.85 14.98
C THR A 23 22.13 19.13 13.52
N SER A 24 21.31 19.93 12.83
CA SER A 24 21.55 20.36 11.46
C SER A 24 20.91 21.72 11.18
N SER A 25 21.14 22.30 10.00
CA SER A 25 20.48 23.55 9.59
C SER A 25 18.95 23.45 9.57
N ASN A 26 18.41 22.26 9.35
CA ASN A 26 16.97 22.00 9.31
C ASN A 26 16.41 21.52 10.65
N PHE A 27 17.29 21.29 11.63
CA PHE A 27 16.95 20.79 12.95
C PHE A 27 17.99 21.29 13.96
N ASP A 28 17.86 22.57 14.33
CA ASP A 28 18.80 23.24 15.23
C ASP A 28 18.39 23.06 16.69
N LEU A 29 19.28 22.46 17.48
CA LEU A 29 19.09 22.25 18.91
C LEU A 29 19.63 23.40 19.79
N HIS A 30 20.44 24.32 19.24
CA HIS A 30 21.05 25.40 20.02
C HIS A 30 20.01 26.36 20.63
N SER A 31 18.93 26.65 19.90
CA SER A 31 17.84 27.50 20.39
C SER A 31 17.13 26.93 21.61
N ASN A 32 16.91 25.62 21.67
CA ASN A 32 16.24 24.96 22.79
C ASN A 32 17.08 25.03 24.07
N LEU A 33 18.41 25.03 23.92
CA LEU A 33 19.38 25.15 25.00
C LEU A 33 19.39 26.56 25.59
N ASP A 34 19.37 27.58 24.72
CA ASP A 34 19.29 29.00 25.13
C ASP A 34 17.97 29.34 25.85
N GLU A 35 16.87 28.67 25.48
CA GLU A 35 15.53 28.88 26.05
C GLU A 35 15.25 28.08 27.33
N ASN A 36 16.21 27.27 27.83
CA ASN A 36 16.01 26.32 28.94
C ASN A 36 14.79 25.40 28.72
N ASP A 37 14.64 24.83 27.52
CA ASP A 37 13.54 23.91 27.22
C ASP A 37 13.63 22.63 28.08
N HIS A 38 12.53 22.25 28.72
CA HIS A 38 12.42 21.05 29.56
C HIS A 38 11.90 19.82 28.82
N ARG A 39 11.60 19.92 27.53
CA ARG A 39 11.18 18.76 26.72
C ARG A 39 12.33 17.77 26.59
N ALA A 40 11.94 16.50 26.52
CA ALA A 40 12.77 15.31 26.30
C ALA A 40 13.77 15.36 25.12
N GLY A 41 13.68 16.32 24.19
CA GLY A 41 14.55 16.33 23.02
C GLY A 41 14.22 15.22 22.02
N LEU A 42 15.24 14.75 21.28
CA LEU A 42 15.07 13.87 20.14
C LEU A 42 14.82 12.40 20.56
N LYS A 43 13.59 11.93 20.32
CA LYS A 43 13.22 10.52 20.51
C LYS A 43 14.00 9.60 19.56
N ASP A 44 14.28 8.38 20.02
CA ASP A 44 14.91 7.29 19.26
C ASP A 44 16.36 7.57 18.76
N LYS A 45 17.10 8.44 19.45
CA LYS A 45 18.47 8.86 19.08
C LYS A 45 19.47 7.72 18.88
N GLU A 46 19.35 6.64 19.65
CA GLU A 46 20.23 5.48 19.52
C GLU A 46 20.19 4.85 18.12
N GLU A 47 19.02 4.80 17.48
CA GLU A 47 18.87 4.23 16.14
C GLU A 47 19.51 5.15 15.09
N ILE A 48 19.33 6.46 15.23
CA ILE A 48 19.92 7.47 14.36
C ILE A 48 21.45 7.39 14.44
N LEU A 49 22.02 7.37 15.65
CA LEU A 49 23.47 7.21 15.85
C LEU A 49 24.01 5.91 15.26
N LYS A 50 23.27 4.80 15.41
CA LYS A 50 23.62 3.52 14.77
C LYS A 50 23.64 3.63 13.24
N ILE A 51 22.68 4.35 12.65
CA ILE A 51 22.61 4.58 11.20
C ILE A 51 23.78 5.45 10.73
N MET A 52 24.05 6.57 11.41
CA MET A 52 25.16 7.48 11.11
C MET A 52 26.49 6.72 11.13
N LYS A 53 26.77 5.96 12.20
CA LYS A 53 28.01 5.17 12.35
C LYS A 53 28.12 4.05 11.31
N LYS A 54 27.03 3.33 11.02
CA LYS A 54 27.05 2.16 10.13
C LYS A 54 27.12 2.54 8.65
N GLN A 55 26.46 3.62 8.25
CA GLN A 55 26.36 4.03 6.84
C GLN A 55 27.20 5.26 6.50
N ASN A 56 27.87 5.86 7.50
CA ASN A 56 28.70 7.05 7.35
C ASN A 56 27.95 8.21 6.65
N VAL A 57 26.75 8.49 7.15
CA VAL A 57 25.83 9.51 6.62
C VAL A 57 25.61 10.61 7.65
N SER A 58 25.19 11.78 7.17
CA SER A 58 24.82 12.91 8.02
C SER A 58 23.60 12.62 8.90
N PHE A 59 23.35 13.48 9.88
CA PHE A 59 22.19 13.38 10.77
C PHE A 59 20.85 13.37 10.02
N ASP A 60 20.67 14.26 9.05
CA ASP A 60 19.42 14.35 8.29
C ASP A 60 19.22 13.14 7.37
N GLU A 61 20.29 12.66 6.73
CA GLU A 61 20.24 11.42 5.95
C GLU A 61 19.91 10.22 6.84
N ALA A 62 20.49 10.16 8.05
CA ALA A 62 20.20 9.11 9.00
C ALA A 62 18.73 9.11 9.45
N ARG A 63 18.16 10.31 9.69
CA ARG A 63 16.74 10.48 10.00
C ARG A 63 15.84 10.03 8.84
N LEU A 64 16.19 10.41 7.61
CA LEU A 64 15.47 9.98 6.41
C LEU A 64 15.48 8.46 6.29
N ILE A 65 16.65 7.82 6.39
CA ILE A 65 16.79 6.37 6.31
C ILE A 65 15.99 5.67 7.41
N ARG A 66 16.04 6.18 8.64
CA ARG A 66 15.24 5.65 9.77
C ARG A 66 13.75 5.72 9.46
N GLN A 67 13.28 6.87 8.98
CA GLN A 67 11.87 7.07 8.65
C GLN A 67 11.42 6.16 7.51
N GLN A 68 12.23 6.01 6.46
CA GLN A 68 11.95 5.08 5.36
C GLN A 68 11.89 3.62 5.84
N ARG A 69 12.78 3.22 6.76
CA ARG A 69 12.74 1.89 7.39
C ARG A 69 11.47 1.70 8.22
N LEU A 70 11.06 2.73 8.96
CA LEU A 70 9.85 2.69 9.77
C LEU A 70 8.61 2.55 8.89
N LEU A 71 8.51 3.31 7.79
CA LEU A 71 7.42 3.18 6.82
C LEU A 71 7.36 1.77 6.25
N LYS A 72 8.49 1.26 5.74
CA LYS A 72 8.57 -0.09 5.18
C LYS A 72 8.21 -1.17 6.20
N LYS A 73 8.66 -1.02 7.45
CA LYS A 73 8.33 -1.94 8.55
C LYS A 73 6.84 -1.96 8.87
N ASN A 74 6.14 -0.85 8.66
CA ASN A 74 4.71 -0.71 8.87
C ASN A 74 3.90 -0.89 7.56
N ASN A 75 4.49 -1.58 6.57
CA ASN A 75 3.86 -1.88 5.29
C ASN A 75 3.40 -0.61 4.52
N VAL A 76 4.17 0.46 4.61
CA VAL A 76 3.99 1.69 3.81
C VAL A 76 5.21 1.86 2.92
N ASP A 77 4.96 2.12 1.63
CA ASP A 77 6.01 2.35 0.66
C ASP A 77 6.74 3.67 0.98
N PRO A 78 8.08 3.64 1.17
CA PRO A 78 8.84 4.81 1.59
C PRO A 78 9.02 5.88 0.51
N THR A 79 8.71 5.56 -0.75
CA THR A 79 8.85 6.47 -1.89
C THR A 79 7.52 7.14 -2.21
N THR A 80 6.43 6.37 -2.21
CA THR A 80 5.09 6.84 -2.59
C THR A 80 4.22 7.22 -1.40
N GLY A 81 4.53 6.72 -0.19
CA GLY A 81 3.71 6.91 1.01
C GLY A 81 2.42 6.09 1.02
N LEU A 82 2.20 5.22 0.03
CA LEU A 82 1.01 4.38 -0.05
C LEU A 82 1.18 3.09 0.77
N PRO A 83 0.09 2.51 1.30
CA PRO A 83 0.11 1.16 1.86
C PRO A 83 0.64 0.15 0.84
N MET A 84 1.36 -0.86 1.31
CA MET A 84 1.86 -1.98 0.50
C MET A 84 0.93 -3.20 0.57
N ASP A 85 -0.13 -3.12 1.39
CA ASP A 85 -1.15 -4.16 1.51
C ASP A 85 -1.87 -4.39 0.18
N PRO A 86 -2.04 -5.65 -0.25
CA PRO A 86 -2.84 -5.95 -1.44
C PRO A 86 -4.28 -5.43 -1.31
N LYS A 87 -4.86 -5.02 -2.43
CA LYS A 87 -6.27 -4.65 -2.52
C LYS A 87 -7.12 -5.77 -3.11
N PHE A 88 -8.36 -5.83 -2.63
CA PHE A 88 -9.41 -6.65 -3.18
C PHE A 88 -10.27 -5.81 -4.10
N VAL A 89 -10.61 -6.35 -5.27
CA VAL A 89 -11.43 -5.66 -6.26
C VAL A 89 -12.50 -6.63 -6.75
N SER A 90 -13.74 -6.15 -6.78
CA SER A 90 -14.88 -6.87 -7.31
C SER A 90 -15.16 -6.42 -8.74
N PHE A 91 -15.43 -7.38 -9.62
CA PHE A 91 -15.73 -7.16 -11.03
C PHE A 91 -16.99 -7.88 -11.45
N GLY A 92 -17.75 -7.27 -12.35
CA GLY A 92 -18.78 -7.95 -13.14
C GLY A 92 -18.25 -8.25 -14.55
N SER A 93 -18.74 -9.31 -15.18
CA SER A 93 -18.64 -9.44 -16.64
C SER A 93 -20.02 -9.36 -17.28
N TRP A 94 -20.09 -8.71 -18.43
CA TRP A 94 -21.32 -8.60 -19.19
C TRP A 94 -21.06 -8.73 -20.69
N SER A 95 -22.08 -9.18 -21.41
CA SER A 95 -22.14 -9.22 -22.86
C SER A 95 -23.40 -8.49 -23.33
N GLU A 96 -23.35 -7.89 -24.51
CA GLU A 96 -24.51 -7.23 -25.12
C GLU A 96 -25.53 -8.25 -25.65
N VAL A 97 -25.10 -9.51 -25.84
CA VAL A 97 -25.92 -10.62 -26.31
C VAL A 97 -26.03 -11.67 -25.22
N ASP A 98 -27.20 -12.29 -25.08
CA ASP A 98 -27.39 -13.43 -24.18
C ASP A 98 -26.44 -14.57 -24.56
N LEU A 99 -25.66 -15.04 -23.59
CA LEU A 99 -24.70 -16.11 -23.78
C LEU A 99 -25.40 -17.46 -23.56
N ASP A 100 -25.30 -18.35 -24.55
CA ASP A 100 -25.76 -19.75 -24.42
C ASP A 100 -24.84 -20.60 -23.51
N VAL A 101 -23.72 -20.04 -23.06
CA VAL A 101 -22.70 -20.71 -22.25
C VAL A 101 -22.38 -19.85 -21.03
N SER A 102 -22.36 -20.46 -19.85
CA SER A 102 -21.96 -19.79 -18.62
C SER A 102 -20.46 -19.45 -18.62
N ILE A 103 -20.13 -18.32 -18.01
CA ILE A 103 -18.74 -17.92 -17.80
C ILE A 103 -18.21 -18.72 -16.61
N THR A 104 -17.33 -19.69 -16.88
CA THR A 104 -16.70 -20.51 -15.84
C THR A 104 -15.58 -19.77 -15.12
N ASP A 105 -15.25 -20.16 -13.89
CA ASP A 105 -14.08 -19.63 -13.15
C ASP A 105 -12.77 -19.73 -13.97
N ILE A 106 -12.58 -20.82 -14.72
CA ILE A 106 -11.39 -21.01 -15.56
C ILE A 106 -11.37 -19.99 -16.70
N SER A 107 -12.49 -19.81 -17.40
CA SER A 107 -12.62 -18.81 -18.47
C SER A 107 -12.38 -17.40 -17.95
N PHE A 108 -12.90 -17.09 -16.75
CA PHE A 108 -12.65 -15.82 -16.08
C PHE A 108 -11.16 -15.60 -15.76
N ARG A 109 -10.50 -16.57 -15.13
CA ARG A 109 -9.04 -16.50 -14.85
C ARG A 109 -8.22 -16.30 -16.13
N MET A 110 -8.56 -17.03 -17.19
CA MET A 110 -7.88 -16.89 -18.49
C MET A 110 -8.10 -15.50 -19.10
N SER A 111 -9.31 -14.96 -19.01
CA SER A 111 -9.61 -13.63 -19.56
C SER A 111 -8.84 -12.50 -18.85
N ILE A 112 -8.61 -12.60 -17.54
CA ILE A 112 -7.74 -11.65 -16.82
C ILE A 112 -6.31 -11.72 -17.34
N GLN A 113 -5.77 -12.93 -17.47
CA GLN A 113 -4.40 -13.14 -17.98
C GLN A 113 -4.24 -12.62 -19.42
N GLN A 114 -5.25 -12.84 -20.27
CA GLN A 114 -5.30 -12.31 -21.63
C GLN A 114 -5.33 -10.78 -21.64
N ALA A 115 -6.12 -10.14 -20.78
CA ALA A 115 -6.18 -8.68 -20.67
C ALA A 115 -4.83 -8.07 -20.29
N LEU A 116 -4.17 -8.65 -19.28
CA LEU A 116 -2.86 -8.20 -18.83
C LEU A 116 -1.80 -8.38 -19.91
N GLN A 117 -1.79 -9.53 -20.58
CA GLN A 117 -0.83 -9.81 -21.65
C GLN A 117 -1.06 -8.93 -22.89
N ALA A 118 -2.32 -8.70 -23.28
CA ALA A 118 -2.66 -7.90 -24.44
C ALA A 118 -2.26 -6.43 -24.26
N ASN A 119 -2.46 -5.88 -23.07
CA ASN A 119 -2.25 -4.45 -22.83
C ASN A 119 -0.83 -4.13 -22.36
N PHE A 120 -0.19 -5.03 -21.61
CA PHE A 120 1.10 -4.79 -20.94
C PHE A 120 2.17 -5.86 -21.25
N GLY A 121 1.90 -6.76 -22.20
CA GLY A 121 2.85 -7.77 -22.66
C GLY A 121 3.23 -8.78 -21.58
N LEU A 122 4.43 -9.36 -21.71
CA LEU A 122 4.94 -10.38 -20.78
C LEU A 122 5.14 -9.84 -19.35
N VAL A 123 5.41 -8.55 -19.20
CA VAL A 123 5.52 -7.91 -17.87
C VAL A 123 4.17 -7.89 -17.18
N GLY A 124 3.12 -7.44 -17.89
CA GLY A 124 1.76 -7.48 -17.36
C GLY A 124 1.29 -8.89 -17.02
N ALA A 125 1.56 -9.86 -17.90
CA ALA A 125 1.22 -11.26 -17.67
C ALA A 125 1.93 -11.87 -16.45
N SER A 126 3.04 -11.27 -15.98
CA SER A 126 3.75 -11.70 -14.77
C SER A 126 3.18 -11.12 -13.47
N ILE A 127 2.22 -10.20 -13.57
CA ILE A 127 1.56 -9.62 -12.39
C ILE A 127 0.77 -10.72 -11.68
N ALA A 128 1.08 -10.93 -10.40
CA ALA A 128 0.36 -11.87 -9.55
C ALA A 128 -1.04 -11.33 -9.25
N VAL A 129 -2.06 -11.92 -9.88
CA VAL A 129 -3.47 -11.67 -9.61
C VAL A 129 -4.11 -12.95 -9.11
N ASP A 130 -4.55 -12.95 -7.85
CA ASP A 130 -5.23 -14.11 -7.27
C ASP A 130 -6.74 -13.92 -7.41
N VAL A 131 -7.41 -14.78 -8.18
CA VAL A 131 -8.88 -14.85 -8.16
C VAL A 131 -9.31 -15.67 -6.94
N LEU A 132 -9.99 -15.00 -6.01
CA LEU A 132 -10.42 -15.55 -4.72
C LEU A 132 -11.75 -16.26 -4.83
N ASP A 133 -12.68 -15.68 -5.59
CA ASP A 133 -14.02 -16.19 -5.75
C ASP A 133 -14.61 -15.76 -7.10
N TRP A 134 -15.53 -16.57 -7.62
CA TRP A 134 -16.27 -16.32 -8.84
C TRP A 134 -17.69 -16.88 -8.71
N ASP A 135 -18.66 -15.98 -8.72
CA ASP A 135 -20.08 -16.31 -8.76
C ASP A 135 -20.56 -16.42 -10.20
N GLU A 136 -20.72 -17.65 -10.69
CA GLU A 136 -21.19 -17.93 -12.04
C GLU A 136 -22.62 -17.43 -12.32
N ALA A 137 -23.47 -17.34 -11.29
CA ALA A 137 -24.87 -16.95 -11.47
C ALA A 137 -25.04 -15.44 -11.67
N ASN A 138 -24.24 -14.66 -10.94
CA ASN A 138 -24.26 -13.19 -11.02
C ASN A 138 -23.14 -12.60 -11.89
N HIS A 139 -22.22 -13.45 -12.36
CA HIS A 139 -21.02 -13.06 -13.09
C HIS A 139 -20.15 -12.07 -12.33
N ILE A 140 -19.99 -12.30 -11.01
CA ILE A 140 -19.22 -11.43 -10.12
C ILE A 140 -17.99 -12.17 -9.61
N GLY A 141 -16.82 -11.59 -9.82
CA GLY A 141 -15.54 -12.10 -9.32
C GLY A 141 -14.92 -11.21 -8.27
N ILE A 142 -14.14 -11.81 -7.37
CA ILE A 142 -13.27 -11.09 -6.43
C ILE A 142 -11.83 -11.47 -6.72
N ILE A 143 -11.00 -10.47 -6.96
CA ILE A 143 -9.55 -10.65 -7.15
C ILE A 143 -8.77 -9.90 -6.09
N LYS A 144 -7.57 -10.40 -5.78
CA LYS A 144 -6.57 -9.76 -4.95
C LYS A 144 -5.39 -9.35 -5.82
N VAL A 145 -4.99 -8.08 -5.69
CA VAL A 145 -3.93 -7.47 -6.49
C VAL A 145 -2.98 -6.70 -5.57
N PRO A 146 -1.65 -6.75 -5.78
CA PRO A 146 -0.72 -5.86 -5.09
C PRO A 146 -1.11 -4.38 -5.30
N GLN A 147 -1.02 -3.57 -4.25
CA GLN A 147 -1.39 -2.14 -4.35
C GLN A 147 -0.60 -1.39 -5.42
N SER A 148 0.65 -1.77 -5.67
CA SER A 148 1.50 -1.20 -6.72
C SER A 148 0.97 -1.47 -8.13
N GLU A 149 0.29 -2.60 -8.34
CA GLU A 149 -0.18 -3.05 -9.66
C GLU A 149 -1.68 -2.77 -9.88
N LEU A 150 -2.38 -2.24 -8.88
CA LEU A 150 -3.81 -2.00 -8.94
C LEU A 150 -4.23 -1.19 -10.19
N VAL A 151 -3.50 -0.11 -10.49
CA VAL A 151 -3.80 0.76 -11.62
C VAL A 151 -3.55 0.05 -12.95
N THR A 152 -2.48 -0.74 -13.04
CA THR A 152 -2.15 -1.56 -14.20
C THR A 152 -3.26 -2.59 -14.45
N VAL A 153 -3.67 -3.32 -13.42
CA VAL A 153 -4.73 -4.33 -13.53
C VAL A 153 -6.08 -3.71 -13.85
N TRP A 154 -6.44 -2.61 -13.19
CA TRP A 154 -7.67 -1.88 -13.48
C TRP A 154 -7.72 -1.46 -14.95
N SER A 155 -6.70 -0.74 -15.42
CA SER A 155 -6.66 -0.27 -16.81
C SER A 155 -6.65 -1.41 -17.84
N ALA A 156 -5.95 -2.52 -17.56
CA ALA A 156 -6.00 -3.71 -18.41
C ALA A 156 -7.43 -4.24 -18.54
N LEU A 157 -8.11 -4.44 -17.42
CA LEU A 157 -9.45 -5.05 -17.40
C LEU A 157 -10.51 -4.11 -17.99
N SER A 158 -10.47 -2.81 -17.68
CA SER A 158 -11.44 -1.85 -18.22
C SER A 158 -11.33 -1.62 -19.73
N MET A 159 -10.14 -1.81 -20.30
CA MET A 159 -9.91 -1.59 -21.74
C MET A 159 -9.98 -2.86 -22.58
N HIS A 160 -10.00 -4.03 -21.95
CA HIS A 160 -9.94 -5.30 -22.66
C HIS A 160 -11.32 -5.89 -22.89
N GLN A 161 -11.59 -6.24 -24.15
CA GLN A 161 -12.75 -7.02 -24.55
C GLN A 161 -12.28 -8.44 -24.86
N PHE A 162 -12.92 -9.42 -24.23
CA PHE A 162 -12.57 -10.84 -24.40
C PHE A 162 -13.74 -11.59 -25.05
N LEU A 163 -13.45 -12.74 -25.67
CA LEU A 163 -14.45 -13.52 -26.40
C LEU A 163 -14.85 -14.77 -25.61
N ILE A 164 -16.15 -14.95 -25.40
CA ILE A 164 -16.73 -16.17 -24.82
C ILE A 164 -17.78 -16.69 -25.80
N ALA A 165 -17.62 -17.95 -26.22
CA ALA A 165 -18.49 -18.55 -27.25
C ALA A 165 -18.63 -17.68 -28.53
N GLY A 166 -17.59 -16.92 -28.88
CA GLY A 166 -17.59 -16.01 -30.03
C GLY A 166 -18.27 -14.66 -29.79
N GLN A 167 -18.83 -14.42 -28.60
CA GLN A 167 -19.44 -13.15 -28.22
C GLN A 167 -18.47 -12.27 -27.43
N PRO A 168 -18.46 -10.95 -27.68
CA PRO A 168 -17.69 -10.02 -26.90
C PRO A 168 -18.22 -9.90 -25.47
N CYS A 169 -17.32 -9.94 -24.51
CA CYS A 169 -17.55 -9.68 -23.10
C CYS A 169 -16.56 -8.62 -22.61
N ALA A 170 -16.99 -7.82 -21.64
CA ALA A 170 -16.16 -6.81 -21.01
C ALA A 170 -16.21 -6.95 -19.49
N PHE A 171 -15.16 -6.47 -18.83
CA PHE A 171 -15.14 -6.33 -17.37
C PHE A 171 -15.69 -4.97 -16.96
N ASP A 172 -16.47 -4.95 -15.88
CA ASP A 172 -16.85 -3.75 -15.17
C ASP A 172 -16.37 -3.81 -13.72
N ILE A 173 -15.87 -2.71 -13.19
CA ILE A 173 -15.35 -2.65 -11.81
C ILE A 173 -16.47 -2.23 -10.89
N LEU A 174 -16.82 -3.13 -9.97
CA LEU A 174 -17.90 -2.90 -9.02
C LEU A 174 -17.36 -2.15 -7.80
N ASP A 175 -16.36 -2.66 -7.10
CA ASP A 175 -15.84 -2.03 -5.88
C ASP A 175 -14.37 -2.40 -5.61
N SER A 176 -13.69 -1.64 -4.75
CA SER A 176 -12.31 -1.92 -4.32
C SER A 176 -12.11 -1.59 -2.84
N SER A 177 -11.50 -2.51 -2.08
CA SER A 177 -11.19 -2.31 -0.67
C SER A 177 -9.85 -2.93 -0.27
N ALA A 178 -9.24 -2.41 0.79
CA ALA A 178 -8.04 -2.99 1.41
C ALA A 178 -8.38 -4.23 2.26
N HIS A 179 -9.66 -4.46 2.59
CA HIS A 179 -10.09 -5.58 3.42
C HIS A 179 -11.28 -6.30 2.78
N LEU A 180 -11.21 -7.63 2.75
CA LEU A 180 -12.26 -8.47 2.17
C LEU A 180 -13.62 -8.27 2.87
N ILE A 181 -13.62 -8.12 4.20
CA ILE A 181 -14.86 -7.88 4.97
C ILE A 181 -15.56 -6.59 4.55
N SER A 182 -14.80 -5.53 4.26
CA SER A 182 -15.34 -4.26 3.79
C SER A 182 -15.76 -4.32 2.32
N LEU A 183 -15.21 -5.23 1.52
CA LEU A 183 -15.65 -5.44 0.14
C LEU A 183 -16.96 -6.26 0.09
N ALA A 184 -17.06 -7.26 0.98
CA ALA A 184 -18.23 -8.12 1.11
C ALA A 184 -19.42 -7.37 1.74
N ASP A 185 -19.15 -6.40 2.62
CA ASP A 185 -20.13 -5.44 3.09
C ASP A 185 -20.44 -4.46 1.95
N HIS A 186 -21.56 -4.68 1.26
CA HIS A 186 -21.86 -4.08 -0.03
C HIS A 186 -21.94 -2.53 0.04
N SER A 187 -20.90 -1.82 -0.42
CA SER A 187 -20.90 -0.34 -0.47
C SER A 187 -21.97 0.28 -1.39
N ARG A 188 -22.57 -0.52 -2.29
CA ARG A 188 -23.48 -0.04 -3.36
C ARG A 188 -24.96 -0.39 -3.15
N THR A 189 -25.29 -1.32 -2.26
CA THR A 189 -26.68 -1.63 -1.87
C THR A 189 -26.90 -1.23 -0.42
N GLY A 190 -26.74 0.05 -0.12
CA GLY A 190 -27.33 0.66 1.06
C GLY A 190 -28.83 0.87 0.83
N ARG A 191 -29.63 -0.17 1.08
CA ARG A 191 -31.07 -0.07 1.36
C ARG A 191 -31.45 -1.02 2.48
#